data_AF-A0A928JL23-F1
#
_entry.id   AF-A0A928JL23-F1
#
_cell.length_a   1.000
_cell.length_b   1.000
_cell.length_c   1.000
_cell.angle_alpha   90.00
_cell.angle_beta   90.00
_cell.angle_gamma   90.00
#
_symmetry.space_group_name_H-M   'P 1'
#
loop_
_entity.id
_entity.type
_entity.pdbx_description
1 polymer ?
#
loop_
_entity_poly.entity_id
_entity_poly.type
_entity_poly.pdbx_seq_one_letter_code
_entity_poly.pdbx_strand_id
1 'polypeptide(L)'
;MGRISKSELTKLEIIRVATRMFLEYGYTTTTIKTICDELSISAGNLTFYFHSKEHLLATLVEMCCDFQWKMMKEELKSNSSPVEWLCLELMAMMAICEENEVAKDFYISAYTSPISLDIIRKSDAARAKKVFSEFCPGFTDEDFCAAEVIVSGVEYAGMMTTEFCVPLDKRIKATLDVVMAVYGVPSDIRKKIIDETLKTDYRKVGRRMLSEFREYVEEVNEQSFLDLVKG
;
A
#
# COMPACT_ATOMS: atom_id res chain seq x y z
N MET A 1 29.87 -22.53 9.29
CA MET A 1 29.24 -21.99 8.07
C MET A 1 27.95 -22.76 7.89
N GLY A 2 26.83 -22.13 8.20
CA GLY A 2 25.52 -22.78 8.10
C GLY A 2 25.26 -23.15 6.65
N ARG A 3 24.75 -24.35 6.40
CA ARG A 3 24.39 -24.76 5.05
C ARG A 3 23.19 -23.91 4.63
N ILE A 4 23.39 -22.95 3.72
CA ILE A 4 22.30 -22.14 3.13
C ILE A 4 21.16 -23.10 2.79
N SER A 5 19.99 -22.89 3.39
CA SER A 5 18.91 -23.84 3.17
C SER A 5 18.34 -23.58 1.78
N LYS A 6 18.42 -24.59 0.91
CA LYS A 6 17.75 -24.60 -0.41
C LYS A 6 16.27 -24.19 -0.29
N SER A 7 15.67 -24.46 0.88
CA SER A 7 14.31 -24.10 1.22
C SER A 7 14.08 -22.59 1.31
N GLU A 8 14.96 -21.85 1.99
CA GLU A 8 14.86 -20.39 2.11
C GLU A 8 15.08 -19.69 0.77
N LEU A 9 16.03 -20.18 -0.05
CA LEU A 9 16.25 -19.67 -1.41
C LEU A 9 15.01 -19.85 -2.27
N THR A 10 14.38 -21.03 -2.23
CA THR A 10 13.14 -21.31 -2.99
C THR A 10 12.02 -20.37 -2.55
N LYS A 11 11.89 -20.11 -1.25
CA LYS A 11 10.88 -19.17 -0.71
C LYS A 11 11.10 -17.75 -1.26
N LEU A 12 12.34 -17.25 -1.27
CA LEU A 12 12.66 -15.92 -1.80
C LEU A 12 12.41 -15.82 -3.31
N GLU A 13 12.73 -16.86 -4.08
CA GLU A 13 12.44 -16.90 -5.51
C GLU A 13 10.93 -16.85 -5.80
N ILE A 14 10.13 -17.54 -5.00
CA ILE A 14 8.66 -17.47 -5.08
C ILE A 14 8.17 -16.04 -4.81
N ILE A 15 8.67 -15.38 -3.76
CA ILE A 15 8.30 -13.99 -3.45
C ILE A 15 8.67 -13.08 -4.62
N ARG A 16 9.91 -13.14 -5.11
CA ARG A 16 10.39 -12.28 -6.20
C ARG A 16 9.54 -12.44 -7.46
N VAL A 17 9.29 -13.68 -7.90
CA VAL A 17 8.50 -13.91 -9.10
C VAL A 17 7.04 -13.50 -8.91
N ALA A 18 6.41 -13.88 -7.80
CA ALA A 18 5.00 -13.55 -7.57
C ALA A 18 4.78 -12.04 -7.47
N THR A 19 5.61 -11.33 -6.71
CA THR A 19 5.51 -9.87 -6.50
C THR A 19 5.72 -9.10 -7.80
N ARG A 20 6.74 -9.47 -8.60
CA ARG A 20 6.95 -8.91 -9.94
C ARG A 20 5.73 -9.14 -10.83
N MET A 21 5.22 -10.38 -10.88
CA MET A 21 4.07 -10.70 -11.72
C MET A 21 2.80 -9.93 -11.31
N PHE A 22 2.55 -9.76 -10.02
CA PHE A 22 1.42 -8.95 -9.54
C PHE A 22 1.54 -7.49 -9.99
N LEU A 23 2.74 -6.92 -9.92
CA LEU A 23 2.97 -5.53 -10.31
C LEU A 23 3.07 -5.32 -11.82
N GLU A 24 3.41 -6.34 -12.62
CA GLU A 24 3.52 -6.26 -14.09
C GLU A 24 2.21 -6.63 -14.81
N TYR A 25 1.57 -7.71 -14.38
CA TYR A 25 0.43 -8.31 -15.10
C TYR A 25 -0.90 -8.15 -14.37
N GLY A 26 -0.88 -7.80 -13.08
CA GLY A 26 -2.05 -7.77 -12.20
C GLY A 26 -2.10 -8.96 -11.24
N TYR A 27 -2.61 -8.73 -10.04
CA TYR A 27 -2.86 -9.77 -9.04
C TYR A 27 -3.95 -10.74 -9.50
N THR A 28 -5.07 -10.23 -10.01
CA THR A 28 -6.24 -11.05 -10.36
C THR A 28 -5.94 -11.98 -11.53
N THR A 29 -5.19 -11.49 -12.52
CA THR A 29 -4.76 -12.23 -13.72
C THR A 29 -3.66 -13.26 -13.42
N THR A 30 -2.80 -12.99 -12.43
CA THR A 30 -1.73 -13.91 -12.04
C THR A 30 -2.28 -15.09 -11.24
N THR A 31 -1.97 -16.31 -11.67
CA THR A 31 -2.39 -17.54 -11.00
C THR A 31 -1.21 -18.26 -10.34
N ILE A 32 -1.48 -19.08 -9.31
CA ILE A 32 -0.46 -19.96 -8.72
C ILE A 32 0.22 -20.82 -9.79
N LYS A 33 -0.55 -21.31 -10.77
CA LYS A 33 -0.02 -22.09 -11.88
C LYS A 33 1.00 -21.28 -12.69
N THR A 34 0.66 -20.05 -13.08
CA THR A 34 1.57 -19.21 -13.87
C THR A 34 2.87 -18.91 -13.13
N ILE A 35 2.80 -18.69 -11.81
CA ILE A 35 3.99 -18.52 -10.95
C ILE A 35 4.83 -19.81 -10.92
N CYS A 36 4.18 -20.96 -10.74
CA CYS A 36 4.84 -22.27 -10.75
C CYS A 36 5.51 -22.60 -12.09
N ASP A 37 4.85 -22.29 -13.20
CA ASP A 37 5.34 -22.52 -14.55
C ASP A 37 6.62 -21.67 -14.80
N GLU A 38 6.62 -20.39 -14.40
CA GLU A 38 7.79 -19.49 -14.49
C GLU A 38 8.98 -20.03 -13.67
N LEU A 39 8.71 -20.53 -12.47
CA LEU A 39 9.73 -21.06 -11.56
C LEU A 39 10.13 -22.51 -11.85
N SER A 40 9.45 -23.19 -12.77
CA SER A 40 9.60 -24.64 -13.01
C SER A 40 9.46 -25.49 -11.74
N ILE A 41 8.50 -25.14 -10.87
CA ILE A 41 8.17 -25.88 -9.64
C ILE A 41 6.75 -26.44 -9.68
N SER A 42 6.44 -27.41 -8.82
CA SER A 42 5.06 -27.89 -8.68
C SER A 42 4.23 -26.95 -7.80
N ALA A 43 2.91 -26.98 -7.98
CA ALA A 43 1.98 -26.26 -7.08
C ALA A 43 2.17 -26.68 -5.62
N GLY A 44 2.39 -27.98 -5.37
CA GLY A 44 2.69 -28.52 -4.04
C GLY A 44 3.94 -27.92 -3.40
N ASN A 45 4.97 -27.64 -4.21
CA ASN A 45 6.19 -26.97 -3.76
C ASN A 45 5.91 -25.52 -3.34
N LEU A 46 5.16 -24.75 -4.14
CA LEU A 46 4.78 -23.38 -3.77
C LEU A 46 3.90 -23.37 -2.51
N THR A 47 2.90 -24.25 -2.44
CA THR A 47 1.95 -24.29 -1.31
C THR A 47 2.58 -24.76 -0.01
N PHE A 48 3.76 -25.40 -0.07
CA PHE A 48 4.56 -25.69 1.11
C PHE A 48 5.06 -24.39 1.80
N TYR A 49 5.33 -23.33 1.03
CA TYR A 49 5.80 -22.04 1.53
C TYR A 49 4.67 -21.04 1.77
N PHE A 50 3.68 -21.02 0.88
CA PHE A 50 2.58 -20.05 0.89
C PHE A 50 1.25 -20.77 0.76
N HIS A 51 0.43 -20.71 1.81
CA HIS A 51 -0.84 -21.43 1.84
C HIS A 51 -1.79 -21.03 0.69
N SER A 52 -1.78 -19.75 0.30
CA SER A 52 -2.61 -19.24 -0.78
C SER A 52 -1.94 -18.08 -1.53
N LYS A 53 -2.51 -17.70 -2.67
CA LYS A 53 -2.10 -16.49 -3.42
C LYS A 53 -2.24 -15.22 -2.57
N GLU A 54 -3.20 -15.18 -1.67
CA GLU A 54 -3.42 -14.05 -0.75
C GLU A 54 -2.26 -13.87 0.24
N HIS A 55 -1.57 -14.95 0.63
CA HIS A 55 -0.37 -14.84 1.47
C HIS A 55 0.80 -14.19 0.72
N LEU A 56 0.91 -14.43 -0.60
CA LEU A 56 1.88 -13.72 -1.44
C LEU A 56 1.52 -12.24 -1.60
N LEU A 57 0.23 -11.93 -1.76
CA LEU A 57 -0.25 -10.55 -1.78
C LEU A 57 0.04 -9.83 -0.46
N ALA A 58 -0.19 -10.49 0.67
CA ALA A 58 0.11 -9.96 2.00
C ALA A 58 1.59 -9.57 2.13
N THR A 59 2.53 -10.41 1.67
CA THR A 59 3.95 -10.08 1.64
C THR A 59 4.25 -8.83 0.79
N LEU A 60 3.60 -8.68 -0.36
CA LEU A 60 3.75 -7.47 -1.19
C LEU A 60 3.18 -6.22 -0.50
N VAL A 61 2.04 -6.35 0.18
CA VAL A 61 1.38 -5.26 0.90
C VAL A 61 2.21 -4.76 2.07
N GLU A 62 2.86 -5.66 2.83
CA GLU A 62 3.81 -5.27 3.88
C GLU A 62 4.95 -4.39 3.32
N MET A 63 5.56 -4.80 2.20
CA MET A 63 6.57 -4.00 1.51
C MET A 63 6.02 -2.65 1.04
N CYS A 64 4.78 -2.61 0.56
CA CYS A 64 4.12 -1.40 0.09
C CYS A 64 3.92 -0.38 1.21
N CYS A 65 3.40 -0.80 2.36
CA CYS A 65 3.19 0.07 3.52
C CYS A 65 4.51 0.71 3.98
N ASP A 66 5.58 -0.08 4.04
CA ASP A 66 6.92 0.41 4.41
C ASP A 66 7.49 1.39 3.39
N PHE A 67 7.32 1.08 2.10
CA PHE A 67 7.78 1.91 0.99
C PHE A 67 7.07 3.27 0.97
N GLN A 68 5.73 3.28 0.95
CA GLN A 68 4.94 4.50 0.85
C GLN A 68 5.22 5.45 2.01
N TRP A 69 5.36 4.91 3.23
CA TRP A 69 5.69 5.72 4.40
C TRP A 69 7.06 6.40 4.30
N LYS A 70 8.07 5.73 3.72
CA LYS A 70 9.39 6.33 3.47
C LYS A 70 9.30 7.38 2.36
N MET A 71 8.66 7.04 1.25
CA MET A 71 8.51 7.92 0.09
C MET A 71 7.83 9.25 0.47
N MET A 72 6.73 9.21 1.23
CA MET A 72 6.00 10.45 1.58
C MET A 72 6.81 11.40 2.46
N LYS A 73 7.65 10.86 3.35
CA LYS A 73 8.56 11.66 4.19
C LYS A 73 9.63 12.37 3.37
N GLU A 74 10.05 11.79 2.27
CA GLU A 74 11.06 12.36 1.38
C GLU A 74 10.46 13.37 0.40
N GLU A 75 9.23 13.11 -0.08
CA GLU A 75 8.55 13.93 -1.09
C GLU A 75 8.22 15.34 -0.56
N LEU A 76 7.70 15.41 0.66
CA LEU A 76 7.29 16.65 1.28
C LEU A 76 8.41 17.14 2.20
N LYS A 77 9.24 18.07 1.69
CA LYS A 77 10.35 18.73 2.41
C LYS A 77 9.95 19.22 3.82
N SER A 78 10.94 19.50 4.68
CA SER A 78 10.85 19.67 6.15
C SER A 78 9.84 20.66 6.75
N ASN A 79 9.03 21.38 5.96
CA ASN A 79 8.04 22.34 6.43
C ASN A 79 6.58 21.87 6.27
N SER A 80 6.37 20.63 5.82
CA SER A 80 5.05 20.01 5.69
C SER A 80 4.66 19.28 6.97
N SER A 81 3.38 19.30 7.32
CA SER A 81 2.82 18.56 8.44
C SER A 81 2.69 17.06 8.09
N PRO A 82 2.80 16.16 9.07
CA PRO A 82 2.56 14.73 8.85
C PRO A 82 1.15 14.40 8.31
N VAL A 83 0.16 15.27 8.53
CA VAL A 83 -1.19 15.14 7.95
C VAL A 83 -1.16 15.33 6.44
N GLU A 84 -0.37 16.29 5.94
CA GLU A 84 -0.20 16.52 4.50
C GLU A 84 0.45 15.31 3.81
N TRP A 85 1.29 14.55 4.52
CA TRP A 85 1.91 13.32 4.00
C TRP A 85 0.87 12.24 3.73
N LEU A 86 0.01 11.96 4.71
CA LEU A 86 -1.09 11.00 4.54
C LEU A 86 -2.08 11.45 3.45
N CYS A 87 -2.36 12.76 3.37
CA CYS A 87 -3.23 13.30 2.33
C CYS A 87 -2.61 13.10 0.94
N LEU A 88 -1.33 13.39 0.76
CA LEU A 88 -0.64 13.19 -0.52
C LEU A 88 -0.56 11.71 -0.90
N GLU A 89 -0.31 10.83 0.07
CA GLU A 89 -0.30 9.37 -0.14
C GLU A 89 -1.61 8.89 -0.74
N LEU A 90 -2.74 9.22 -0.07
CA LEU A 90 -4.06 8.79 -0.51
C LEU A 90 -4.44 9.42 -1.86
N MET A 91 -4.08 10.67 -2.10
CA MET A 91 -4.28 11.34 -3.40
C MET A 91 -3.52 10.64 -4.53
N ALA A 92 -2.26 10.29 -4.28
CA ALA A 92 -1.41 9.59 -5.23
C ALA A 92 -1.95 8.18 -5.52
N MET A 93 -2.42 7.46 -4.49
CA MET A 93 -3.08 6.15 -4.62
C MET A 93 -4.36 6.23 -5.47
N MET A 94 -5.25 7.18 -5.16
CA MET A 94 -6.48 7.38 -5.94
C MET A 94 -6.18 7.76 -7.41
N ALA A 95 -5.14 8.57 -7.64
CA ALA A 95 -4.72 8.96 -8.98
C ALA A 95 -4.16 7.79 -9.79
N ILE A 96 -3.26 6.99 -9.20
CA ILE A 96 -2.68 5.85 -9.93
C ILE A 96 -3.73 4.76 -10.19
N CYS A 97 -4.72 4.58 -9.31
CA CYS A 97 -5.86 3.70 -9.55
C CYS A 97 -6.76 4.17 -10.71
N GLU A 98 -6.80 5.47 -11.01
CA GLU A 98 -7.54 6.00 -12.16
C GLU A 98 -6.75 5.89 -13.47
N GLU A 99 -5.41 5.92 -13.39
CA GLU A 99 -4.53 5.93 -14.56
C GLU A 99 -4.02 4.54 -14.97
N ASN A 100 -4.00 3.56 -14.06
CA ASN A 100 -3.34 2.28 -14.27
C ASN A 100 -4.14 1.10 -13.68
N GLU A 101 -4.68 0.25 -14.55
CA GLU A 101 -5.50 -0.91 -14.16
C GLU A 101 -4.72 -1.97 -13.37
N VAL A 102 -3.40 -2.11 -13.58
CA VAL A 102 -2.59 -3.06 -12.80
C VAL A 102 -2.38 -2.56 -11.36
N ALA A 103 -2.11 -1.26 -11.20
CA ALA A 103 -2.02 -0.65 -9.88
C ALA A 103 -3.37 -0.69 -9.15
N LYS A 104 -4.46 -0.39 -9.86
CA LYS A 104 -5.81 -0.50 -9.34
C LYS A 104 -6.13 -1.92 -8.89
N ASP A 105 -5.84 -2.92 -9.71
CA ASP A 105 -6.03 -4.33 -9.36
C ASP A 105 -5.26 -4.71 -8.08
N PHE A 106 -4.02 -4.25 -7.94
CA PHE A 106 -3.23 -4.44 -6.72
C PHE A 106 -3.90 -3.82 -5.48
N TYR A 107 -4.22 -2.52 -5.51
CA TYR A 107 -4.81 -1.83 -4.35
C TYR A 107 -6.20 -2.39 -4.00
N ILE A 108 -7.07 -2.59 -4.98
CA ILE A 108 -8.41 -3.16 -4.74
C ILE A 108 -8.32 -4.58 -4.17
N SER A 109 -7.39 -5.39 -4.67
CA SER A 109 -7.15 -6.74 -4.12
C SER A 109 -6.62 -6.69 -2.69
N ALA A 110 -5.75 -5.74 -2.38
CA ALA A 110 -5.21 -5.56 -1.03
C ALA A 110 -6.30 -5.16 -0.02
N TYR A 111 -7.22 -4.28 -0.41
CA TYR A 111 -8.32 -3.83 0.46
C TYR A 111 -9.49 -4.82 0.56
N THR A 112 -9.58 -5.81 -0.34
CA THR A 112 -10.64 -6.83 -0.32
C THR A 112 -10.17 -8.18 0.25
N SER A 113 -8.87 -8.39 0.38
CA SER A 113 -8.25 -9.54 1.05
C SER A 113 -8.24 -9.33 2.57
N PRO A 114 -8.88 -10.20 3.39
CA PRO A 114 -8.85 -10.05 4.85
C PRO A 114 -7.45 -10.02 5.46
N ILE A 115 -6.52 -10.82 4.91
CA ILE A 115 -5.13 -10.90 5.40
C ILE A 115 -4.40 -9.58 5.13
N SER A 116 -4.51 -9.08 3.89
CA SER A 116 -3.86 -7.85 3.47
C SER A 116 -4.46 -6.62 4.15
N LEU A 117 -5.78 -6.59 4.31
CA LEU A 117 -6.48 -5.49 4.96
C LEU A 117 -6.14 -5.37 6.45
N ASP A 118 -5.88 -6.49 7.14
CA ASP A 118 -5.43 -6.47 8.53
C ASP A 118 -4.03 -5.84 8.66
N ILE A 119 -3.12 -6.14 7.72
CA ILE A 119 -1.79 -5.51 7.63
C ILE A 119 -1.92 -4.00 7.42
N ILE A 120 -2.75 -3.58 6.46
CA ILE A 120 -3.00 -2.17 6.14
C ILE A 120 -3.52 -1.45 7.38
N ARG A 121 -4.62 -1.94 7.99
CA ARG A 121 -5.24 -1.31 9.16
C ARG A 121 -4.29 -1.22 10.35
N LYS A 122 -3.48 -2.24 10.59
CA LYS A 122 -2.50 -2.23 11.68
C LYS A 122 -1.41 -1.19 11.43
N SER A 123 -0.90 -1.12 10.21
CA SER A 123 0.08 -0.10 9.81
C SER A 123 -0.52 1.30 9.95
N ASP A 124 -1.72 1.49 9.44
CA ASP A 124 -2.38 2.80 9.35
C ASP A 124 -2.84 3.29 10.71
N ALA A 125 -3.31 2.43 11.61
CA ALA A 125 -3.64 2.83 12.98
C ALA A 125 -2.40 3.36 13.71
N ALA A 126 -1.24 2.72 13.50
CA ALA A 126 0.02 3.16 14.08
C ALA A 126 0.53 4.47 13.46
N ARG A 127 0.29 4.70 12.16
CA ARG A 127 0.61 5.97 11.46
C ARG A 127 -0.34 7.08 11.89
N ALA A 128 -1.65 6.84 11.85
CA ALA A 128 -2.71 7.74 12.27
C ALA A 128 -2.52 8.20 13.71
N LYS A 129 -2.17 7.30 14.64
CA LYS A 129 -1.82 7.69 16.01
C LYS A 129 -0.68 8.71 16.05
N LYS A 130 0.39 8.51 15.28
CA LYS A 130 1.52 9.45 15.24
C LYS A 130 1.13 10.80 14.63
N VAL A 131 0.21 10.81 13.68
CA VAL A 131 -0.14 11.99 12.88
C VAL A 131 -1.27 12.81 13.50
N PHE A 132 -2.30 12.16 14.05
CA PHE A 132 -3.54 12.81 14.44
C PHE A 132 -3.72 13.00 15.95
N SER A 133 -2.81 12.51 16.80
CA SER A 133 -2.93 12.60 18.27
C SER A 133 -3.18 14.03 18.79
N GLU A 134 -2.72 15.07 18.08
CA GLU A 134 -2.98 16.46 18.47
C GLU A 134 -4.45 16.87 18.30
N PHE A 135 -5.18 16.25 17.37
CA PHE A 135 -6.59 16.52 17.08
C PHE A 135 -7.54 15.63 17.88
N CYS A 136 -7.09 14.47 18.31
CA CYS A 136 -7.87 13.51 19.09
C CYS A 136 -7.13 13.05 20.37
N PRO A 137 -6.81 13.96 21.31
CA PRO A 137 -5.96 13.65 22.48
C PRO A 137 -6.55 12.60 23.44
N GLY A 138 -7.86 12.32 23.34
CA GLY A 138 -8.54 11.30 24.13
C GLY A 138 -8.57 9.91 23.49
N PHE A 139 -8.10 9.74 22.25
CA PHE A 139 -8.10 8.44 21.58
C PHE A 139 -7.10 7.49 22.24
N THR A 140 -7.57 6.29 22.54
CA THR A 140 -6.77 5.12 22.90
C THR A 140 -6.31 4.37 21.64
N ASP A 141 -5.46 3.35 21.81
CA ASP A 141 -5.08 2.46 20.70
C ASP A 141 -6.29 1.75 20.09
N GLU A 142 -7.29 1.41 20.91
CA GLU A 142 -8.54 0.81 20.44
C GLU A 142 -9.35 1.78 19.58
N ASP A 143 -9.38 3.07 19.93
CA ASP A 143 -10.07 4.10 19.16
C ASP A 143 -9.41 4.32 17.78
N PHE A 144 -8.07 4.32 17.71
CA PHE A 144 -7.37 4.37 16.42
C PHE A 144 -7.64 3.13 15.57
N CYS A 145 -7.62 1.94 16.16
CA CYS A 145 -7.98 0.70 15.45
C CYS A 145 -9.44 0.73 14.94
N ALA A 146 -10.37 1.23 15.75
CA ALA A 146 -11.78 1.35 15.37
C ALA A 146 -11.98 2.38 14.26
N ALA A 147 -11.28 3.52 14.32
CA ALA A 147 -11.27 4.54 13.27
C ALA A 147 -10.78 3.97 11.93
N GLU A 148 -9.72 3.17 11.94
CA GLU A 148 -9.16 2.55 10.73
C GLU A 148 -10.10 1.57 10.03
N VAL A 149 -11.03 0.94 10.76
CA VAL A 149 -12.08 0.13 10.12
C VAL A 149 -12.94 1.00 9.18
N ILE A 150 -13.23 2.24 9.58
CA ILE A 150 -14.01 3.19 8.78
C ILE A 150 -13.15 3.82 7.69
N VAL A 151 -11.94 4.29 8.04
CA VAL A 151 -11.02 4.97 7.11
C VAL A 151 -10.66 4.06 5.94
N SER A 152 -10.25 2.81 6.19
CA SER A 152 -9.96 1.85 5.12
C SER A 152 -11.14 1.61 4.17
N GLY A 153 -12.39 1.67 4.66
CA GLY A 153 -13.58 1.60 3.82
C GLY A 153 -13.78 2.84 2.94
N VAL A 154 -13.48 4.02 3.47
CA VAL A 154 -13.53 5.30 2.75
C VAL A 154 -12.43 5.37 1.68
N GLU A 155 -11.23 4.92 1.99
CA GLU A 155 -10.10 4.82 1.05
C GLU A 155 -10.41 3.86 -0.10
N TYR A 156 -10.92 2.67 0.22
CA TYR A 156 -11.39 1.70 -0.77
C TYR A 156 -12.42 2.33 -1.72
N ALA A 157 -13.44 2.99 -1.16
CA ALA A 157 -14.46 3.67 -1.96
C ALA A 157 -13.88 4.81 -2.82
N GLY A 158 -12.86 5.51 -2.32
CA GLY A 158 -12.14 6.55 -3.07
C GLY A 158 -11.37 6.03 -4.28
N MET A 159 -10.73 4.86 -4.14
CA MET A 159 -9.97 4.22 -5.23
C MET A 159 -10.86 3.58 -6.29
N MET A 160 -12.10 3.23 -5.94
CA MET A 160 -13.07 2.74 -6.91
C MET A 160 -13.43 3.81 -7.94
N THR A 161 -13.44 3.42 -9.22
CA THR A 161 -13.96 4.26 -10.30
C THR A 161 -15.47 4.07 -10.40
N THR A 162 -16.23 5.16 -10.42
CA THR A 162 -17.67 5.11 -10.66
C THR A 162 -17.96 5.29 -12.15
N GLU A 163 -19.06 4.73 -12.64
CA GLU A 163 -19.54 4.96 -14.02
C GLU A 163 -19.89 6.44 -14.27
N PHE A 164 -20.11 7.20 -13.20
CA PHE A 164 -20.36 8.64 -13.25
C PHE A 164 -19.03 9.41 -13.30
N CYS A 165 -18.90 10.33 -14.28
CA CYS A 165 -17.74 11.22 -14.43
C CYS A 165 -17.63 12.28 -13.32
N VAL A 166 -17.55 11.88 -12.04
CA VAL A 166 -17.14 12.81 -10.98
C VAL A 166 -15.63 13.02 -11.11
N PRO A 167 -15.15 14.26 -11.34
CA PRO A 167 -13.73 14.52 -11.50
C PRO A 167 -12.92 14.02 -10.30
N LEU A 168 -11.72 13.48 -10.54
CA LEU A 168 -10.87 12.92 -9.49
C LEU A 168 -10.66 13.90 -8.32
N ASP A 169 -10.35 15.17 -8.60
CA ASP A 169 -10.16 16.19 -7.56
C ASP A 169 -11.36 16.30 -6.62
N LYS A 170 -12.59 16.15 -7.16
CA LYS A 170 -13.81 16.24 -6.36
C LYS A 170 -13.99 15.00 -5.48
N ARG A 171 -13.61 13.81 -5.98
CA ARG A 171 -13.59 12.57 -5.19
C ARG A 171 -12.53 12.66 -4.09
N ILE A 172 -11.30 13.05 -4.45
CA ILE A 172 -10.19 13.29 -3.51
C ILE A 172 -10.61 14.22 -2.38
N LYS A 173 -11.19 15.38 -2.70
CA LYS A 173 -11.65 16.35 -1.68
C LYS A 173 -12.62 15.72 -0.69
N ALA A 174 -13.60 14.96 -1.19
CA ALA A 174 -14.60 14.31 -0.35
C ALA A 174 -13.98 13.21 0.52
N THR A 175 -13.12 12.37 -0.06
CA THR A 175 -12.42 11.30 0.66
C THR A 175 -11.55 11.87 1.78
N LEU A 176 -10.70 12.85 1.49
CA LEU A 176 -9.81 13.46 2.48
C LEU A 176 -10.56 14.19 3.60
N ASP A 177 -11.65 14.89 3.27
CA ASP A 177 -12.47 15.58 4.29
C ASP A 177 -13.05 14.57 5.29
N VAL A 178 -13.56 13.44 4.81
CA VAL A 178 -14.10 12.37 5.67
C VAL A 178 -13.01 11.72 6.51
N VAL A 179 -11.89 11.32 5.89
CA VAL A 179 -10.77 10.67 6.61
C VAL A 179 -10.26 11.55 7.76
N MET A 180 -9.98 12.82 7.49
CA MET A 180 -9.53 13.73 8.54
C MET A 180 -10.62 14.06 9.57
N ALA A 181 -11.91 14.05 9.17
CA ALA A 181 -13.01 14.26 10.11
C ALA A 181 -13.16 13.11 11.12
N VAL A 182 -12.88 11.86 10.72
CA VAL A 182 -12.85 10.70 11.63
C VAL A 182 -11.84 10.93 12.76
N TYR A 183 -10.72 11.59 12.47
CA TYR A 183 -9.67 11.92 13.43
C TYR A 183 -9.84 13.27 14.15
N GLY A 184 -11.01 13.90 14.02
CA GLY A 184 -11.34 15.13 14.75
C GLY A 184 -10.63 16.39 14.24
N VAL A 185 -10.00 16.35 13.06
CA VAL A 185 -9.36 17.55 12.49
C VAL A 185 -10.44 18.61 12.20
N PRO A 186 -10.31 19.85 12.70
CA PRO A 186 -11.29 20.92 12.47
C PRO A 186 -11.53 21.23 10.98
N SER A 187 -12.76 21.56 10.60
CA SER A 187 -13.15 21.71 9.19
C SER A 187 -12.37 22.80 8.43
N ASP A 188 -12.00 23.88 9.09
CA ASP A 188 -11.17 24.96 8.53
C ASP A 188 -9.74 24.49 8.26
N ILE A 189 -9.17 23.68 9.17
CA ILE A 189 -7.85 23.04 9.00
C ILE A 189 -7.90 22.02 7.87
N ARG A 190 -8.91 21.14 7.83
CA ARG A 190 -9.09 20.14 6.76
C ARG A 190 -9.14 20.81 5.40
N LYS A 191 -9.96 21.86 5.26
CA LYS A 191 -10.08 22.61 4.00
C LYS A 191 -8.75 23.19 3.56
N LYS A 192 -8.00 23.81 4.49
CA LYS A 192 -6.68 24.37 4.20
C LYS A 192 -5.70 23.29 3.72
N ILE A 193 -5.62 22.17 4.42
CA ILE A 193 -4.74 21.05 4.05
C ILE A 193 -5.09 20.54 2.65
N ILE A 194 -6.38 20.25 2.40
CA ILE A 194 -6.87 19.78 1.10
C ILE A 194 -6.50 20.76 -0.02
N ASP A 195 -6.75 22.06 0.18
CA ASP A 195 -6.46 23.07 -0.84
C ASP A 195 -4.96 23.25 -1.09
N GLU A 196 -4.09 23.05 -0.08
CA GLU A 196 -2.64 23.06 -0.26
C GLU A 196 -2.13 21.77 -0.94
N THR A 197 -2.56 20.60 -0.50
CA THR A 197 -2.12 19.32 -1.08
C THR A 197 -2.56 19.19 -2.54
N LEU A 198 -3.71 19.74 -2.94
CA LEU A 198 -4.15 19.76 -4.34
C LEU A 198 -3.29 20.62 -5.27
N LYS A 199 -2.43 21.49 -4.74
CA LYS A 199 -1.44 22.22 -5.57
C LYS A 199 -0.26 21.34 -5.96
N THR A 200 -0.08 20.20 -5.30
CA THR A 200 0.96 19.22 -5.66
C THR A 200 0.57 18.46 -6.93
N ASP A 201 1.57 18.03 -7.70
CA ASP A 201 1.34 17.13 -8.84
C ASP A 201 1.18 15.68 -8.33
N TYR A 202 0.08 15.43 -7.62
CA TYR A 202 -0.21 14.15 -6.99
C TYR A 202 -0.34 13.00 -8.02
N ARG A 203 -0.65 13.32 -9.28
CA ARG A 203 -0.64 12.34 -10.40
C ARG A 203 0.78 11.89 -10.71
N LYS A 204 1.73 12.83 -10.78
CA LYS A 204 3.16 12.48 -10.92
C LYS A 204 3.67 11.69 -9.72
N VAL A 205 3.25 12.03 -8.51
CA VAL A 205 3.58 11.26 -7.31
C VAL A 205 3.02 9.84 -7.40
N GLY A 206 1.76 9.65 -7.82
CA GLY A 206 1.16 8.33 -8.01
C GLY A 206 1.89 7.47 -9.04
N ARG A 207 2.31 8.03 -10.17
CA ARG A 207 3.12 7.31 -11.16
C ARG A 207 4.48 6.89 -10.61
N ARG A 208 5.15 7.79 -9.88
CA ARG A 208 6.42 7.50 -9.21
C ARG A 208 6.27 6.43 -8.13
N MET A 209 5.19 6.51 -7.34
CA MET A 209 4.89 5.53 -6.30
C MET A 209 4.84 4.11 -6.88
N LEU A 210 4.21 3.90 -8.03
CA LEU A 210 4.21 2.58 -8.67
C LEU A 210 5.59 2.18 -9.23
N SER A 211 6.30 3.09 -9.91
CA SER A 211 7.59 2.76 -10.52
C SER A 211 8.67 2.49 -9.47
N GLU A 212 8.81 3.37 -8.49
CA GLU A 212 9.79 3.26 -7.40
C GLU A 212 9.44 2.09 -6.47
N PHE A 213 8.15 1.76 -6.30
CA PHE A 213 7.78 0.56 -5.54
C PHE A 213 8.24 -0.74 -6.22
N ARG A 214 8.16 -0.81 -7.56
CA ARG A 214 8.69 -1.97 -8.30
C ARG A 214 10.20 -2.12 -8.11
N GLU A 215 10.93 -1.01 -8.20
CA GLU A 215 12.37 -0.97 -7.95
C GLU A 215 12.70 -1.38 -6.51
N TYR A 216 11.98 -0.82 -5.54
CA TYR A 216 12.12 -1.16 -4.13
C TYR A 216 11.91 -2.66 -3.85
N VAL A 217 10.90 -3.27 -4.47
CA VAL A 217 10.62 -4.71 -4.32
C VAL A 217 11.76 -5.55 -4.88
N GLU A 218 12.30 -5.21 -6.06
CA GLU A 218 13.48 -5.89 -6.63
C GLU A 218 14.70 -5.76 -5.70
N GLU A 219 14.99 -4.55 -5.20
CA GLU A 219 16.10 -4.29 -4.28
C GLU A 219 15.98 -5.07 -2.96
N VAL A 220 14.79 -5.07 -2.33
CA VAL A 220 14.54 -5.82 -1.09
C VAL A 220 14.71 -7.32 -1.30
N ASN A 221 14.21 -7.84 -2.43
CA ASN A 221 14.35 -9.25 -2.78
C ASN A 221 15.82 -9.62 -3.07
N GLU A 222 16.57 -8.78 -3.78
CA GLU A 222 17.99 -8.99 -4.06
C GLU A 222 18.83 -8.94 -2.77
N GLN A 223 18.61 -7.94 -1.92
CA GLN A 223 19.32 -7.83 -0.65
C GLN A 223 19.05 -9.05 0.25
N SER A 224 17.79 -9.49 0.35
CA SER A 224 17.41 -10.69 1.11
C SER A 224 18.11 -11.95 0.58
N PHE A 225 18.26 -12.07 -0.75
CA PHE A 225 19.01 -13.15 -1.38
C PHE A 225 20.51 -13.08 -1.03
N LEU A 226 21.11 -11.90 -1.13
CA LEU A 226 22.53 -11.70 -0.83
C LEU A 226 22.87 -11.98 0.63
N ASP A 227 22.01 -11.57 1.57
CA ASP A 227 22.20 -11.82 3.00
C ASP A 227 22.14 -13.32 3.31
N LEU A 228 21.25 -14.04 2.64
CA LEU A 228 21.14 -15.50 2.77
C LEU A 228 22.35 -16.24 2.18
N VAL A 229 22.98 -15.71 1.11
CA VAL A 229 24.17 -16.33 0.50
C VAL A 229 25.46 -16.00 1.25
N LYS A 230 25.50 -14.87 1.97
CA LYS A 230 26.68 -14.41 2.74
C LYS A 230 26.73 -14.92 4.18
N GLY A 231 25.60 -15.30 4.78
CA GLY A 231 25.48 -15.87 6.14
C GLY A 231 25.76 -17.38 6.23
#